data_AF-A0A1Y1K2E5-F1
#
_entry.id   AF-A0A1Y1K2E5-F1
#
_cell.length_a   1.000
_cell.length_b   1.000
_cell.length_c   1.000
_cell.angle_alpha   90.00
_cell.angle_beta   90.00
_cell.angle_gamma   90.00
#
_symmetry.space_group_name_H-M   'P 1'
#
loop_
_entity.id
_entity.type
_entity.pdbx_description
1 polymer ?
#
loop_
_entity_poly.entity_id
_entity_poly.type
_entity_poly.pdbx_seq_one_letter_code
_entity_poly.pdbx_strand_id
1 'polypeptide(L)'
;RTSKKPGSELPTLAHYLFPPYFVCSLVATDEKLQAYELASQEHGWGSPLVLVGDDFLEDLDSWTRSYHPCEVDICYENPQDVLIKPPRRVVVHADDGSHIECFFKRFDLSFGPKHARMELRTHKRLAQAHIPPPPQAFICRLHGVVRDGNGLAGMLFTWINNKGVLSKARANQSSVELRRRWATQISDTVQILHDRNIIWGDAKAENILIDMDDNAWIIDFGGSYTLGWVDAEKAGTVEGDLQGLSKILSIIS
;
A
#
# COMPACT_ATOMS: atom_id res chain seq x y z
N ARG A 1 -7.47 -18.52 -20.82
CA ARG A 1 -6.29 -19.36 -21.15
C ARG A 1 -5.51 -18.70 -22.29
N THR A 2 -4.44 -17.97 -21.97
CA THR A 2 -3.45 -17.46 -22.92
C THR A 2 -2.10 -17.90 -22.40
N SER A 3 -1.53 -18.95 -22.98
CA SER A 3 -0.20 -19.44 -22.62
C SER A 3 0.86 -18.53 -23.23
N LYS A 4 1.57 -17.77 -22.42
CA LYS A 4 2.86 -17.16 -22.81
C LYS A 4 4.01 -18.14 -22.48
N LYS A 5 5.02 -18.17 -23.36
CA LYS A 5 6.22 -19.04 -23.28
C LYS A 5 7.12 -18.68 -22.09
N PRO A 6 7.91 -19.63 -21.56
CA PRO A 6 8.79 -19.42 -20.42
C PRO A 6 10.14 -18.84 -20.86
N GLY A 7 10.45 -17.64 -20.38
CA GLY A 7 11.74 -16.97 -20.56
C GLY A 7 11.61 -15.46 -20.48
N SER A 8 11.89 -14.89 -19.31
CA SER A 8 12.10 -13.45 -19.02
C SER A 8 10.90 -12.50 -18.84
N GLU A 9 9.68 -12.97 -18.55
CA GLU A 9 8.63 -12.08 -18.02
C GLU A 9 8.46 -12.35 -16.51
N LEU A 10 8.50 -11.29 -15.70
CA LEU A 10 8.21 -11.36 -14.27
C LEU A 10 6.78 -11.89 -14.07
N PRO A 11 6.51 -12.63 -12.99
CA PRO A 11 5.14 -13.03 -12.66
C PRO A 11 4.32 -11.79 -12.36
N THR A 12 3.10 -11.73 -12.88
CA THR A 12 2.20 -10.58 -12.68
C THR A 12 1.32 -10.74 -11.44
N LEU A 13 0.70 -9.65 -10.97
CA LEU A 13 -0.30 -9.69 -9.89
C LEU A 13 -1.45 -10.64 -10.22
N ALA A 14 -1.82 -10.82 -11.50
CA ALA A 14 -2.83 -11.80 -11.89
C ALA A 14 -2.47 -13.23 -11.46
N HIS A 15 -1.20 -13.63 -11.60
CA HIS A 15 -0.74 -14.96 -11.18
C HIS A 15 -0.80 -15.16 -9.66
N TYR A 16 -0.64 -14.07 -8.90
CA TYR A 16 -0.71 -14.09 -7.43
C TYR A 16 -2.14 -14.00 -6.90
N LEU A 17 -2.98 -13.17 -7.51
CA LEU A 17 -4.35 -12.92 -7.06
C LEU A 17 -5.31 -14.03 -7.49
N PHE A 18 -5.10 -14.60 -8.68
CA PHE A 18 -5.93 -15.65 -9.25
C PHE A 18 -5.10 -16.92 -9.50
N PRO A 19 -4.50 -17.51 -8.45
CA PRO A 19 -3.73 -18.73 -8.63
C PRO A 19 -4.68 -19.85 -9.07
N PRO A 20 -4.26 -20.71 -10.01
CA PRO A 20 -5.03 -21.91 -10.30
C PRO A 20 -5.12 -22.75 -9.03
N TYR A 21 -6.33 -23.15 -8.66
CA TYR A 21 -6.57 -24.04 -7.54
C TYR A 21 -7.32 -25.29 -8.01
N PHE A 22 -7.15 -26.37 -7.27
CA PHE A 22 -7.91 -27.59 -7.42
C PHE A 22 -8.42 -28.02 -6.04
N VAL A 23 -9.59 -28.65 -6.00
CA VAL A 23 -10.19 -29.13 -4.76
C VAL A 23 -9.85 -30.60 -4.63
N CYS A 24 -9.31 -31.01 -3.48
CA CYS A 24 -9.08 -32.42 -3.18
C CYS A 24 -9.99 -32.88 -2.06
N SER A 25 -10.41 -34.14 -2.15
CA SER A 25 -11.00 -34.86 -1.03
C SER A 25 -10.10 -36.02 -0.64
N LEU A 26 -10.01 -36.25 0.67
CA LEU A 26 -9.23 -37.32 1.25
C LEU A 26 -10.21 -38.38 1.77
N VAL A 27 -10.14 -39.60 1.24
CA VAL A 27 -10.96 -40.73 1.71
C VAL A 27 -10.05 -41.84 2.19
N ALA A 28 -10.40 -42.41 3.34
CA ALA A 28 -9.78 -43.63 3.84
C ALA A 28 -10.55 -44.84 3.30
N THR A 29 -9.87 -45.65 2.49
CA THR A 29 -10.38 -46.96 2.04
C THR A 29 -9.38 -48.02 2.48
N ASP A 30 -9.83 -49.05 3.20
CA ASP A 30 -8.97 -50.11 3.75
C ASP A 30 -7.76 -49.58 4.56
N GLU A 31 -8.02 -48.63 5.48
CA GLU A 31 -6.99 -47.97 6.31
C GLU A 31 -5.90 -47.21 5.52
N LYS A 32 -6.08 -47.02 4.21
CA LYS A 32 -5.19 -46.21 3.36
C LYS A 32 -5.86 -44.91 2.97
N LEU A 33 -5.17 -43.80 3.22
CA LEU A 33 -5.59 -42.47 2.77
C LEU A 33 -5.31 -42.32 1.27
N GLN A 34 -6.34 -41.99 0.51
CA GLN A 34 -6.26 -41.68 -0.91
C GLN A 34 -6.83 -40.27 -1.16
N ALA A 35 -6.09 -39.45 -1.91
CA ALA A 35 -6.54 -38.16 -2.37
C ALA A 35 -7.09 -38.29 -3.79
N TYR A 36 -8.24 -37.68 -4.06
CA TYR A 36 -8.77 -37.51 -5.42
C TYR A 36 -9.15 -36.06 -5.65
N GLU A 37 -8.87 -35.59 -6.87
CA GLU A 37 -9.28 -34.28 -7.33
C GLU A 37 -10.80 -34.28 -7.58
N LEU A 38 -11.47 -33.28 -7.02
CA LEU A 38 -12.88 -33.01 -7.24
C LEU A 38 -13.02 -31.94 -8.32
N ALA A 39 -13.97 -32.15 -9.23
CA ALA A 39 -14.38 -31.09 -10.14
C ALA A 39 -14.91 -29.90 -9.31
N SER A 40 -14.18 -28.78 -9.34
CA SER A 40 -14.64 -27.56 -8.67
C SER A 40 -15.68 -26.87 -9.55
N GLN A 41 -16.79 -26.45 -8.95
CA GLN A 41 -17.58 -25.37 -9.52
C GLN A 41 -17.00 -24.05 -8.99
N GLU A 42 -16.95 -23.02 -9.83
CA GLU A 42 -16.55 -21.68 -9.38
C GLU A 42 -17.60 -21.16 -8.38
N HIS A 43 -17.31 -21.31 -7.08
CA HIS A 43 -18.26 -20.95 -6.02
C HIS A 43 -18.13 -19.49 -5.57
N GLY A 44 -17.25 -18.69 -6.18
CA GLY A 44 -16.98 -17.29 -5.82
C GLY A 44 -16.42 -17.06 -4.40
N TRP A 45 -16.27 -18.12 -3.61
CA TRP A 45 -15.67 -18.08 -2.27
C TRP A 45 -14.20 -17.66 -2.37
N GLY A 46 -13.84 -16.57 -1.70
CA GLY A 46 -12.46 -16.11 -1.60
C GLY A 46 -11.98 -15.23 -2.77
N SER A 47 -12.89 -14.59 -3.52
CA SER A 47 -12.47 -13.60 -4.53
C SER A 47 -11.46 -12.60 -3.93
N PRO A 48 -10.32 -12.36 -4.60
CA PRO A 48 -9.33 -11.43 -4.10
C PRO A 48 -9.74 -9.97 -4.26
N LEU A 49 -10.93 -9.72 -4.83
CA LEU A 49 -11.40 -8.41 -5.26
C LEU A 49 -12.52 -7.89 -4.37
N VAL A 50 -12.49 -6.57 -4.16
CA VAL A 50 -13.54 -5.81 -3.51
C VAL A 50 -14.46 -5.20 -4.58
N LEU A 51 -15.68 -5.74 -4.70
CA LEU A 51 -16.65 -5.23 -5.68
C LEU A 51 -17.14 -3.83 -5.32
N VAL A 52 -17.18 -2.96 -6.31
CA VAL A 52 -17.71 -1.59 -6.22
C VAL A 52 -18.74 -1.34 -7.33
N GLY A 53 -19.59 -0.33 -7.13
CA GLY A 53 -20.59 0.06 -8.15
C GLY A 53 -20.00 1.00 -9.20
N ASP A 54 -20.67 1.11 -10.34
CA ASP A 54 -20.19 1.84 -11.51
C ASP A 54 -19.97 3.33 -11.23
N ASP A 55 -20.89 4.00 -10.52
CA ASP A 55 -20.74 5.41 -10.11
C ASP A 55 -19.42 5.67 -9.35
N PHE A 56 -18.97 4.69 -8.56
CA PHE A 56 -17.69 4.81 -7.84
C PHE A 56 -16.49 4.62 -8.77
N LEU A 57 -16.60 3.76 -9.78
CA LEU A 57 -15.54 3.55 -10.77
C LEU A 57 -15.38 4.76 -11.68
N GLU A 58 -16.48 5.36 -12.12
CA GLU A 58 -16.46 6.61 -12.89
C GLU A 58 -15.78 7.73 -12.10
N ASP A 59 -16.13 7.85 -10.81
CA ASP A 59 -15.45 8.79 -9.92
C ASP A 59 -13.96 8.46 -9.78
N LEU A 60 -13.60 7.19 -9.62
CA LEU A 60 -12.21 6.75 -9.46
C LEU A 60 -11.36 7.05 -10.70
N ASP A 61 -11.85 6.67 -11.89
CA ASP A 61 -11.15 6.88 -13.16
C ASP A 61 -11.00 8.38 -13.50
N SER A 62 -11.78 9.27 -12.87
CA SER A 62 -11.65 10.73 -13.06
C SER A 62 -10.39 11.37 -12.46
N TRP A 63 -9.74 10.71 -11.48
CA TRP A 63 -8.60 11.30 -10.76
C TRP A 63 -7.40 10.36 -10.59
N THR A 64 -7.53 9.07 -10.92
CA THR A 64 -6.42 8.11 -10.82
C THR A 64 -6.40 7.14 -11.99
N ARG A 65 -5.23 6.54 -12.23
CA ARG A 65 -5.06 5.51 -13.26
C ARG A 65 -5.43 4.14 -12.70
N SER A 66 -6.13 3.36 -13.52
CA SER A 66 -6.46 1.97 -13.25
C SER A 66 -5.51 1.05 -14.02
N TYR A 67 -5.07 -0.03 -13.38
CA TYR A 67 -4.22 -1.07 -13.95
C TYR A 67 -4.89 -2.42 -13.81
N HIS A 68 -4.89 -3.22 -14.88
CA HIS A 68 -5.29 -4.61 -14.81
C HIS A 68 -4.20 -5.43 -14.09
N PRO A 69 -4.54 -6.44 -13.27
CA PRO A 69 -3.55 -7.29 -12.60
C PRO A 69 -2.49 -7.94 -13.53
N CYS A 70 -2.78 -8.09 -14.82
CA CYS A 70 -1.81 -8.58 -15.82
C CYS A 70 -0.78 -7.54 -16.26
N GLU A 71 -1.01 -6.26 -16.00
CA GLU A 71 -0.12 -5.16 -16.38
C GLU A 71 0.87 -4.79 -15.25
N VAL A 72 0.75 -5.48 -14.11
CA VAL A 72 1.53 -5.20 -12.91
C VAL A 72 2.46 -6.38 -12.62
N ASP A 73 3.74 -6.18 -12.88
CA ASP A 73 4.79 -7.18 -12.67
C ASP A 73 5.21 -7.22 -11.20
N ILE A 74 5.42 -8.41 -10.66
CA ILE A 74 5.85 -8.59 -9.28
C ILE A 74 7.37 -8.66 -9.21
N CYS A 75 7.95 -7.90 -8.27
CA CYS A 75 9.37 -7.90 -7.98
C CYS A 75 9.64 -8.44 -6.57
N TYR A 76 10.40 -9.53 -6.47
CA TYR A 76 10.97 -10.00 -5.20
C TYR A 76 12.49 -9.91 -5.25
N GLU A 77 13.09 -9.59 -4.11
CA GLU A 77 14.55 -9.61 -3.95
C GLU A 77 15.08 -11.04 -4.01
N ASN A 78 14.34 -12.00 -3.43
CA ASN A 78 14.65 -13.42 -3.51
C ASN A 78 13.69 -14.12 -4.50
N PRO A 79 14.19 -14.68 -5.61
CA PRO A 79 13.37 -15.42 -6.57
C PRO A 79 12.58 -16.59 -5.96
N GLN A 80 13.02 -17.16 -4.84
CA GLN A 80 12.31 -18.23 -4.16
C GLN A 80 11.03 -17.79 -3.44
N ASP A 81 10.89 -16.48 -3.16
CA ASP A 81 9.72 -15.94 -2.48
C ASP A 81 8.54 -15.67 -3.44
N VAL A 82 8.79 -15.80 -4.74
CA VAL A 82 7.83 -15.56 -5.82
C VAL A 82 6.56 -16.37 -5.60
N LEU A 83 5.42 -15.66 -5.54
CA LEU A 83 4.08 -16.23 -5.34
C LEU A 83 3.85 -16.92 -3.97
N ILE A 84 4.84 -16.92 -3.08
CA ILE A 84 4.72 -17.44 -1.70
C ILE A 84 4.46 -16.30 -0.72
N LYS A 85 5.23 -15.22 -0.82
CA LYS A 85 5.06 -14.04 0.04
C LYS A 85 4.12 -13.02 -0.60
N PRO A 86 3.38 -12.22 0.18
CA PRO A 86 2.60 -11.12 -0.39
C PRO A 86 3.51 -10.15 -1.18
N PRO A 87 3.20 -9.87 -2.46
CA PRO A 87 3.98 -8.95 -3.27
C PRO A 87 3.84 -7.54 -2.70
N ARG A 88 4.96 -6.91 -2.36
CA ARG A 88 4.98 -5.52 -1.87
C ARG A 88 5.60 -4.56 -2.88
N ARG A 89 6.63 -4.99 -3.61
CA ARG A 89 7.24 -4.22 -4.70
C ARG A 89 6.74 -4.77 -6.03
N VAL A 90 6.22 -3.89 -6.86
CA VAL A 90 5.70 -4.20 -8.18
C VAL A 90 6.16 -3.17 -9.19
N VAL A 91 6.06 -3.49 -10.48
CA VAL A 91 6.43 -2.63 -11.59
C VAL A 91 5.23 -2.48 -12.52
N VAL A 92 4.97 -1.25 -12.95
CA VAL A 92 4.05 -0.95 -14.04
C VAL A 92 4.80 -0.29 -15.18
N HIS A 93 4.29 -0.47 -16.40
CA HIS A 93 4.89 0.07 -17.61
C HIS A 93 4.19 1.38 -17.98
N ALA A 94 4.97 2.45 -18.13
CA ALA A 94 4.48 3.73 -18.61
C ALA A 94 4.35 3.71 -20.14
N ASP A 95 3.59 4.67 -20.66
CA ASP A 95 3.28 4.74 -22.10
C ASP A 95 4.53 5.04 -22.95
N ASP A 96 5.57 5.61 -22.34
CA ASP A 96 6.88 5.88 -22.95
C ASP A 96 7.84 4.67 -22.91
N GLY A 97 7.38 3.53 -22.40
CA GLY A 97 8.17 2.31 -22.23
C GLY A 97 9.08 2.30 -21.01
N SER A 98 9.03 3.34 -20.15
CA SER A 98 9.73 3.32 -18.86
C SER A 98 9.00 2.43 -17.85
N HIS A 99 9.76 1.93 -16.88
CA HIS A 99 9.23 1.13 -15.79
C HIS A 99 9.09 1.98 -14.54
N ILE A 100 7.93 1.93 -13.89
CA ILE A 100 7.65 2.64 -12.65
C ILE A 100 7.55 1.62 -11.53
N GLU A 101 8.45 1.72 -10.56
CA GLU A 101 8.39 0.91 -9.35
C GLU A 101 7.34 1.45 -8.39
N CYS A 102 6.51 0.55 -7.88
CA CYS A 102 5.43 0.86 -6.97
C CYS A 102 5.44 -0.06 -5.74
N PHE A 103 4.95 0.46 -4.62
CA PHE A 103 4.53 -0.33 -3.49
C PHE A 103 3.06 -0.76 -3.67
N PHE A 104 2.78 -2.06 -3.65
CA PHE A 104 1.42 -2.60 -3.74
C PHE A 104 0.82 -2.78 -2.34
N LYS A 105 -0.28 -2.08 -2.07
CA LYS A 105 -1.11 -2.25 -0.87
C LYS A 105 -2.42 -2.91 -1.26
N ARG A 106 -2.60 -4.17 -0.86
CA ARG A 106 -3.86 -4.90 -1.10
C ARG A 106 -4.98 -4.34 -0.22
N PHE A 107 -6.22 -4.30 -0.73
CA PHE A 107 -7.38 -4.00 0.10
C PHE A 107 -7.68 -5.14 1.07
N ASP A 108 -8.02 -4.80 2.32
CA ASP A 108 -8.47 -5.79 3.29
C ASP A 108 -9.90 -6.26 2.94
N LEU A 109 -10.04 -7.56 2.69
CA LEU A 109 -11.31 -8.19 2.33
C LEU A 109 -12.24 -8.35 3.54
N SER A 110 -11.69 -8.33 4.75
CA SER A 110 -12.41 -8.62 6.01
C SER A 110 -13.47 -7.57 6.34
N PHE A 111 -13.30 -6.35 5.85
CA PHE A 111 -14.19 -5.22 6.15
C PHE A 111 -14.99 -4.72 4.94
N GLY A 112 -14.91 -5.42 3.81
CA GLY A 112 -15.66 -5.15 2.59
C GLY A 112 -15.36 -3.78 1.95
N PRO A 113 -16.22 -3.32 1.01
CA PRO A 113 -15.95 -2.14 0.17
C PRO A 113 -16.00 -0.81 0.92
N LYS A 114 -16.46 -0.76 2.17
CA LYS A 114 -16.50 0.50 2.93
C LYS A 114 -15.10 1.02 3.25
N HIS A 115 -14.19 0.13 3.64
CA HIS A 115 -12.82 0.51 4.02
C HIS A 115 -12.01 0.93 2.79
N ALA A 116 -12.05 0.15 1.71
CA ALA A 116 -11.40 0.49 0.44
C ALA A 116 -11.84 1.88 -0.06
N ARG A 117 -13.15 2.18 0.01
CA ARG A 117 -13.69 3.50 -0.38
C ARG A 117 -13.22 4.62 0.54
N MET A 118 -13.11 4.37 1.85
CA MET A 118 -12.63 5.39 2.79
C MET A 118 -11.18 5.76 2.51
N GLU A 119 -10.33 4.75 2.33
CA GLU A 119 -8.91 4.93 2.06
C GLU A 119 -8.68 5.65 0.72
N LEU A 120 -9.39 5.24 -0.34
CA LEU A 120 -9.34 5.92 -1.65
C LEU A 120 -9.83 7.37 -1.60
N ARG A 121 -10.83 7.70 -0.76
CA ARG A 121 -11.27 9.09 -0.57
C ARG A 121 -10.18 9.97 0.02
N THR A 122 -9.38 9.45 0.97
CA THR A 122 -8.24 10.20 1.51
C THR A 122 -7.20 10.45 0.43
N HIS A 123 -6.88 9.44 -0.38
CA HIS A 123 -5.95 9.59 -1.49
C HIS A 123 -6.45 10.52 -2.61
N LYS A 124 -7.77 10.55 -2.87
CA LYS A 124 -8.38 11.54 -3.77
C LYS A 124 -8.14 12.96 -3.28
N ARG A 125 -8.37 13.23 -1.98
CA ARG A 125 -8.10 14.54 -1.37
C ARG A 125 -6.63 14.93 -1.50
N LEU A 126 -5.71 13.99 -1.26
CA LEU A 126 -4.26 14.20 -1.44
C LEU A 126 -3.90 14.56 -2.88
N ALA A 127 -4.46 13.85 -3.87
CA ALA A 127 -4.24 14.12 -5.28
C ALA A 127 -4.74 15.52 -5.68
N GLN A 128 -5.90 15.93 -5.17
CA GLN A 128 -6.54 17.21 -5.47
C GLN A 128 -5.96 18.40 -4.70
N ALA A 129 -5.24 18.16 -3.59
CA ALA A 129 -4.71 19.22 -2.74
C ALA A 129 -3.43 19.88 -3.27
N HIS A 130 -2.85 19.38 -4.37
CA HIS A 130 -1.63 19.94 -4.96
C HIS A 130 -0.52 20.14 -3.92
N ILE A 131 -0.28 19.12 -3.10
CA ILE A 131 0.86 19.07 -2.17
C ILE A 131 2.13 19.19 -3.02
N PRO A 132 3.09 20.08 -2.70
CA PRO A 132 4.31 20.22 -3.49
C PRO A 132 5.15 18.93 -3.45
N PRO A 133 5.97 18.66 -4.47
CA PRO A 133 6.91 17.54 -4.43
C PRO A 133 8.07 17.82 -3.45
N PRO A 134 8.97 16.85 -3.22
CA PRO A 134 10.26 17.13 -2.61
C PRO A 134 11.03 18.26 -3.33
N PRO A 135 11.80 19.09 -2.61
CA PRO A 135 12.12 18.97 -1.18
C PRO A 135 11.13 19.66 -0.23
N GLN A 136 10.02 20.22 -0.72
CA GLN A 136 9.07 20.96 0.14
C GLN A 136 8.19 20.04 0.99
N ALA A 137 7.75 18.91 0.44
CA ALA A 137 6.97 17.93 1.19
C ALA A 137 7.35 16.51 0.75
N PHE A 138 7.52 15.63 1.73
CA PHE A 138 7.92 14.24 1.53
C PHE A 138 6.75 13.33 1.91
N ILE A 139 5.86 13.09 0.96
CA ILE A 139 4.69 12.21 1.14
C ILE A 139 4.70 11.07 0.13
N CYS A 140 4.27 9.89 0.58
CA CYS A 140 4.00 8.79 -0.33
C CYS A 140 2.68 9.02 -1.09
N ARG A 141 2.74 8.98 -2.43
CA ARG A 141 1.61 9.30 -3.30
C ARG A 141 1.04 8.07 -3.96
N LEU A 142 -0.28 8.04 -4.10
CA LEU A 142 -0.96 7.06 -4.92
C LEU A 142 -0.58 7.30 -6.39
N HIS A 143 -0.08 6.25 -7.03
CA HIS A 143 0.21 6.19 -8.45
C HIS A 143 -0.98 5.67 -9.25
N GLY A 144 -1.72 4.71 -8.70
CA GLY A 144 -2.88 4.11 -9.36
C GLY A 144 -3.58 3.06 -8.51
N VAL A 145 -4.59 2.42 -9.09
CA VAL A 145 -5.32 1.31 -8.49
C VAL A 145 -5.21 0.07 -9.36
N VAL A 146 -5.20 -1.11 -8.74
CA VAL A 146 -5.23 -2.39 -9.44
C VAL A 146 -6.66 -2.92 -9.42
N ARG A 147 -7.26 -3.19 -10.58
CA ARG A 147 -8.64 -3.68 -10.69
C ARG A 147 -8.87 -4.60 -11.89
N ASP A 148 -9.84 -5.49 -11.76
CA ASP A 148 -10.37 -6.30 -12.86
C ASP A 148 -11.89 -6.08 -12.93
N GLY A 149 -12.36 -5.50 -14.04
CA GLY A 149 -13.73 -5.00 -14.17
C GLY A 149 -14.10 -4.03 -13.05
N ASN A 150 -15.13 -4.38 -12.28
CA ASN A 150 -15.62 -3.65 -11.11
C ASN A 150 -15.05 -4.15 -9.76
N GLY A 151 -14.06 -5.04 -9.80
CA GLY A 151 -13.40 -5.58 -8.62
C GLY A 151 -12.05 -4.90 -8.35
N LEU A 152 -11.93 -4.23 -7.21
CA LEU A 152 -10.69 -3.60 -6.75
C LEU A 152 -9.78 -4.62 -6.05
N ALA A 153 -8.54 -4.76 -6.49
CA ALA A 153 -7.53 -5.62 -5.87
C ALA A 153 -6.66 -4.87 -4.86
N GLY A 154 -6.27 -3.63 -5.16
CA GLY A 154 -5.39 -2.85 -4.29
C GLY A 154 -4.97 -1.51 -4.88
N MET A 155 -4.02 -0.87 -4.22
CA MET A 155 -3.47 0.44 -4.55
C MET A 155 -1.97 0.32 -4.86
N LEU A 156 -1.52 1.16 -5.80
CA LEU A 156 -0.12 1.33 -6.16
C LEU A 156 0.37 2.67 -5.63
N PHE A 157 1.38 2.64 -4.79
CA PHE A 157 2.03 3.82 -4.24
C PHE A 157 3.41 4.00 -4.84
N THR A 158 3.92 5.23 -4.87
CA THR A 158 5.31 5.50 -5.30
C THR A 158 6.28 4.66 -4.47
N TRP A 159 7.19 3.93 -5.11
CA TRP A 159 8.23 3.20 -4.40
C TRP A 159 9.25 4.16 -3.79
N ILE A 160 9.47 4.05 -2.48
CA ILE A 160 10.49 4.81 -1.75
C ILE A 160 11.58 3.82 -1.34
N ASN A 161 12.73 3.89 -2.03
CA ASN A 161 13.89 3.09 -1.64
C ASN A 161 14.42 3.60 -0.29
N ASN A 162 14.42 2.74 0.72
CA ASN A 162 14.54 3.18 2.11
C ASN A 162 15.44 2.29 2.97
N LYS A 163 15.95 2.89 4.05
CA LYS A 163 16.77 2.23 5.07
C LYS A 163 15.89 1.61 6.18
N GLY A 164 14.57 1.66 6.04
CA GLY A 164 13.57 1.29 7.03
C GLY A 164 12.84 2.48 7.65
N VAL A 165 11.98 2.19 8.62
CA VAL A 165 11.21 3.20 9.36
C VAL A 165 12.08 4.01 10.32
N LEU A 166 11.60 5.19 10.67
CA LEU A 166 12.13 5.98 11.79
C LEU A 166 11.95 5.19 13.09
N SER A 167 12.98 5.20 13.93
CA SER A 167 12.95 4.56 15.24
C SER A 167 13.90 5.25 16.21
N LYS A 168 13.70 5.04 17.51
CA LYS A 168 14.59 5.58 18.54
C LYS A 168 16.03 5.09 18.39
N ALA A 169 16.22 3.82 18.03
CA ALA A 169 17.55 3.27 17.78
C ALA A 169 18.25 3.98 16.62
N ARG A 170 17.53 4.24 15.51
CA ARG A 170 18.07 5.00 14.37
C ARG A 170 18.38 6.44 14.74
N ALA A 171 17.48 7.11 15.46
CA ALA A 171 17.71 8.46 15.95
C ALA A 171 18.98 8.52 16.81
N ASN A 172 19.14 7.64 17.79
CA ASN A 172 20.32 7.62 18.67
C ASN A 172 21.66 7.39 17.93
N GLN A 173 21.64 6.72 16.78
CA GLN A 173 22.83 6.47 15.94
C GLN A 173 23.10 7.60 14.93
N SER A 174 22.21 8.59 14.83
CA SER A 174 22.26 9.66 13.83
C SER A 174 22.83 10.95 14.41
N SER A 175 23.47 11.77 13.55
CA SER A 175 23.99 13.07 13.97
C SER A 175 22.87 14.03 14.38
N VAL A 176 23.22 15.05 15.16
CA VAL A 176 22.28 16.10 15.60
C VAL A 176 21.70 16.84 14.39
N GLU A 177 22.53 17.09 13.38
CA GLU A 177 22.15 17.77 12.14
C GLU A 177 21.11 16.96 11.37
N LEU A 178 21.30 15.65 11.28
CA LEU A 178 20.39 14.77 10.58
C LEU A 178 19.04 14.67 11.28
N ARG A 179 19.05 14.54 12.62
CA ARG A 179 17.85 14.54 13.45
C ARG A 179 17.07 15.86 13.31
N ARG A 180 17.76 17.00 13.30
CA ARG A 180 17.15 18.32 13.06
C ARG A 180 16.51 18.39 11.66
N ARG A 181 17.16 17.82 10.64
CA ARG A 181 16.62 17.76 9.28
C ARG A 181 15.33 16.94 9.22
N TRP A 182 15.32 15.75 9.84
CA TRP A 182 14.10 14.92 9.92
C TRP A 182 12.96 15.65 10.63
N ALA A 183 13.23 16.24 11.80
CA ALA A 183 12.25 17.02 12.53
C ALA A 183 11.63 18.12 11.65
N THR A 184 12.46 18.86 10.92
CA THR A 184 12.02 19.93 10.00
C THR A 184 11.17 19.36 8.87
N GLN A 185 11.65 18.33 8.16
CA GLN A 185 10.92 17.72 7.04
C GLN A 185 9.54 17.18 7.45
N ILE A 186 9.45 16.52 8.61
CA ILE A 186 8.20 15.96 9.12
C ILE A 186 7.25 17.09 9.52
N SER A 187 7.73 18.07 10.31
CA SER A 187 6.90 19.21 10.75
C SER A 187 6.38 20.03 9.58
N ASP A 188 7.24 20.37 8.61
CA ASP A 188 6.86 21.14 7.43
C ASP A 188 5.84 20.38 6.58
N THR A 189 6.04 19.07 6.39
CA THR A 189 5.10 18.24 5.63
C THR A 189 3.74 18.16 6.33
N VAL A 190 3.68 17.99 7.66
CA VAL A 190 2.43 17.99 8.42
C VAL A 190 1.73 19.35 8.33
N GLN A 191 2.46 20.46 8.46
CA GLN A 191 1.90 21.79 8.30
C GLN A 191 1.30 21.99 6.90
N ILE A 192 2.03 21.60 5.85
CA ILE A 192 1.56 21.68 4.45
C ILE A 192 0.27 20.88 4.23
N LEU A 193 0.14 19.71 4.87
CA LEU A 193 -1.07 18.90 4.82
C LEU A 193 -2.24 19.63 5.50
N HIS A 194 -2.03 20.14 6.72
CA HIS A 194 -3.06 20.85 7.50
C HIS A 194 -3.51 22.14 6.81
N ASP A 195 -2.60 22.91 6.22
CA ASP A 195 -2.90 24.12 5.43
C ASP A 195 -3.81 23.82 4.23
N ARG A 196 -3.82 22.58 3.75
CA ARG A 196 -4.69 22.09 2.66
C ARG A 196 -5.89 21.29 3.17
N ASN A 197 -6.20 21.38 4.45
CA ASN A 197 -7.27 20.63 5.11
C ASN A 197 -7.14 19.11 4.92
N ILE A 198 -5.92 18.59 4.91
CA ILE A 198 -5.66 17.15 4.91
C ILE A 198 -5.16 16.75 6.28
N ILE A 199 -5.83 15.78 6.87
CA ILE A 199 -5.44 15.17 8.14
C ILE A 199 -4.63 13.91 7.81
N TRP A 200 -3.47 13.73 8.44
CA TRP A 200 -2.64 12.54 8.29
C TRP A 200 -3.35 11.33 8.90
N GLY A 201 -3.89 11.47 10.11
CA GLY A 201 -4.84 10.54 10.73
C GLY A 201 -4.22 9.33 11.42
N ASP A 202 -2.93 9.05 11.20
CA ASP A 202 -2.18 7.99 11.87
C ASP A 202 -0.72 8.41 12.10
N ALA A 203 -0.54 9.56 12.76
CA ALA A 203 0.78 10.13 13.06
C ALA A 203 1.57 9.24 14.04
N LYS A 204 2.53 8.48 13.51
CA LYS A 204 3.43 7.60 14.27
C LYS A 204 4.78 7.41 13.58
N ALA A 205 5.79 6.99 14.34
CA ALA A 205 7.14 6.80 13.80
C ALA A 205 7.23 5.67 12.76
N GLU A 206 6.39 4.64 12.88
CA GLU A 206 6.31 3.54 11.90
C GLU A 206 5.78 4.00 10.54
N ASN A 207 5.07 5.12 10.51
CA ASN A 207 4.56 5.76 9.30
C ASN A 207 5.55 6.82 8.74
N ILE A 208 6.80 6.80 9.18
CA ILE A 208 7.88 7.61 8.60
C ILE A 208 8.95 6.68 8.04
N LEU A 209 9.16 6.72 6.73
CA LEU A 209 10.29 6.04 6.07
C LEU A 209 11.48 6.98 5.95
N ILE A 210 12.68 6.44 6.18
CA ILE A 210 13.93 7.16 5.91
C ILE A 210 14.49 6.63 4.59
N ASP A 211 14.52 7.47 3.56
CA ASP A 211 15.02 7.08 2.24
C ASP A 211 16.55 6.88 2.21
N MET A 212 17.09 6.49 1.05
CA MET A 212 18.54 6.28 0.90
C MET A 212 19.38 7.56 1.08
N ASP A 213 18.80 8.73 0.86
CA ASP A 213 19.42 10.06 1.01
C ASP A 213 19.17 10.70 2.40
N ASP A 214 18.63 9.89 3.31
CA ASP A 214 18.22 10.23 4.67
C ASP A 214 17.15 11.33 4.75
N ASN A 215 16.21 11.39 3.81
CA ASN A 215 14.99 12.21 3.94
C ASN A 215 13.89 11.42 4.64
N ALA A 216 13.09 12.12 5.45
CA ALA A 216 11.96 11.55 6.17
C ALA A 216 10.66 11.69 5.37
N TRP A 217 10.09 10.56 4.93
CA TRP A 217 8.86 10.48 4.15
C TRP A 217 7.69 10.05 5.02
N ILE A 218 6.61 10.84 5.01
CA ILE A 218 5.33 10.46 5.60
C ILE A 218 4.64 9.45 4.68
N ILE A 219 4.32 8.29 5.24
CA ILE A 219 3.56 7.22 4.59
C ILE A 219 2.26 6.96 5.35
N ASP A 220 1.36 6.23 4.70
CA ASP A 220 0.06 5.77 5.22
C ASP A 220 -0.90 6.86 5.72
N PHE A 221 -1.99 7.04 4.97
CA PHE A 221 -3.08 7.98 5.29
C PHE A 221 -4.40 7.22 5.53
N GLY A 222 -4.32 5.91 5.80
CA GLY A 222 -5.47 5.02 5.94
C GLY A 222 -6.33 5.25 7.19
N GLY A 223 -5.93 6.15 8.09
CA GLY A 223 -6.74 6.59 9.23
C GLY A 223 -7.10 5.49 10.23
N SER A 224 -6.34 4.39 10.27
CA SER A 224 -6.50 3.37 11.31
C SER A 224 -5.99 3.91 12.64
N TYR A 225 -6.83 3.94 13.66
CA TYR A 225 -6.43 4.36 15.00
C TYR A 225 -5.41 3.38 15.60
N THR A 226 -4.23 3.88 15.98
CA THR A 226 -3.21 3.12 16.70
C THR A 226 -3.19 3.50 18.17
N LEU A 227 -3.60 2.58 19.06
CA LEU A 227 -3.59 2.80 20.51
C LEU A 227 -2.19 3.19 21.01
N GLY A 228 -2.11 4.27 21.80
CA GLY A 228 -0.86 4.73 22.43
C GLY A 228 -0.14 5.86 21.68
N TRP A 229 -0.48 6.14 20.42
CA TRP A 229 0.06 7.26 19.65
C TRP A 229 -0.78 8.53 19.74
N VAL A 230 -2.10 8.39 19.64
CA VAL A 230 -3.05 9.50 19.72
C VAL A 230 -4.13 9.13 20.74
N ASP A 231 -4.67 10.12 21.46
CA ASP A 231 -5.83 9.88 22.33
C ASP A 231 -7.03 9.49 21.47
N ALA A 232 -7.85 8.52 21.91
CA ALA A 232 -8.93 7.97 21.09
C ALA A 232 -9.90 9.06 20.59
N GLU A 233 -10.17 10.07 21.42
CA GLU A 233 -11.03 11.20 21.10
C GLU A 233 -10.43 12.20 20.09
N LYS A 234 -9.12 12.12 19.80
CA LYS A 234 -8.41 12.97 18.83
C LYS A 234 -8.04 12.23 17.55
N ALA A 235 -8.40 10.95 17.44
CA ALA A 235 -8.10 10.13 16.28
C ALA A 235 -8.72 10.74 15.01
N GLY A 236 -7.92 10.90 13.95
CA GLY A 236 -8.40 11.49 12.70
C GLY A 236 -8.70 12.99 12.78
N THR A 237 -8.10 13.73 13.73
CA THR A 237 -8.16 15.20 13.80
C THR A 237 -6.78 15.85 13.65
N VAL A 238 -6.77 17.17 13.39
CA VAL A 238 -5.54 17.98 13.36
C VAL A 238 -4.81 17.91 14.72
N GLU A 239 -5.55 17.97 15.82
CA GLU A 239 -4.99 17.85 17.17
C GLU A 239 -4.35 16.48 17.40
N GLY A 240 -4.94 15.42 16.85
CA GLY A 240 -4.35 14.08 16.89
C GLY A 240 -3.03 13.98 16.14
N ASP A 241 -2.96 14.57 14.94
CA ASP A 241 -1.72 14.65 14.16
C ASP A 241 -0.62 15.43 14.91
N LEU A 242 -0.96 16.56 15.53
CA LEU A 242 -0.01 17.36 16.32
C LEU A 242 0.46 16.62 17.58
N GLN A 243 -0.41 15.83 18.21
CA GLN A 243 -0.03 14.98 19.33
C GLN A 243 0.95 13.89 18.89
N GLY A 244 0.66 13.19 17.79
CA GLY A 244 1.55 12.18 17.22
C GLY A 244 2.89 12.80 16.79
N LEU A 245 2.87 13.97 16.15
CA LEU A 245 4.05 14.74 15.78
C LEU A 245 4.93 15.05 17.01
N SER A 246 4.34 15.53 18.11
CA SER A 246 5.10 15.78 19.34
C SER A 246 5.81 14.54 19.87
N LYS A 247 5.17 13.36 19.79
CA LYS A 247 5.79 12.08 20.19
C LYS A 247 6.92 11.68 19.24
N ILE A 248 6.73 11.84 17.94
CA ILE A 248 7.76 11.60 16.92
C ILE A 248 8.98 12.49 17.18
N LEU A 249 8.77 13.79 17.42
CA LEU A 249 9.86 14.73 17.71
C LEU A 249 10.62 14.36 18.99
N SER A 250 9.94 13.81 20.01
CA SER A 250 10.60 13.30 21.23
C SER A 250 11.45 12.04 20.99
N ILE A 251 11.15 11.26 19.95
CA ILE A 251 11.98 10.12 19.54
C ILE A 251 13.22 10.60 18.80
N ILE A 252 13.10 11.70 18.06
CA ILE A 252 14.17 12.30 17.25
C ILE A 252 15.12 13.15 18.10
N SER A 253 14.65 13.76 19.19
CA SER A 253 15.42 14.64 20.10
C SER A 253 16.49 13.91 20.91
#